data_AF-A0A9E2L2U2-F1
#
_entry.id   AF-A0A9E2L2U2-F1
#
_cell.length_a   1.000
_cell.length_b   1.000
_cell.length_c   1.000
_cell.angle_alpha   90.00
_cell.angle_beta   90.00
_cell.angle_gamma   90.00
#
_symmetry.space_group_name_H-M   'P 1'
#
loop_
_entity.id
_entity.type
_entity.pdbx_description
1 polymer ?
#
loop_
_entity_poly.entity_id
_entity_poly.type
_entity_poly.pdbx_seq_one_letter_code
_entity_poly.pdbx_strand_id
1 'polypeptide(L)'
;RTQSEEDFAKARNKALFNEIQHFLTPEETRLLSLSEMKKLLKPTGEVYQGVKAVPVELIVGSEGRYKDFDNHFFPKSIHLRQRWENVDRAHLEDVILPPVNLYELGGLYFVRDGNHRVSVAKAQGVESIDAEVVSLQSEIKLKKSTTIGQMIKQVIQYEKRVFYGETNFGDITDCWNLDFTATGQYDVIYNHLLIHKYYINQNQETEIDFQTAVESWYKNVYLPLLSVIKKHHILRKFRGRTPSDMYVWIIKYWDELKQKFGNDYSLDKAAEDFKKEYGTGILKNALKWITSLFNR
;
A
#
# COMPACT_ATOMS: atom_id res chain seq x y z
N ARG A 1 -38.39 14.95 -10.20
CA ARG A 1 -37.74 14.22 -11.32
C ARG A 1 -36.60 15.04 -11.92
N THR A 2 -36.85 16.31 -12.27
CA THR A 2 -35.81 17.24 -12.79
C THR A 2 -34.64 17.46 -11.82
N GLN A 3 -34.91 17.64 -10.52
CA GLN A 3 -33.86 17.87 -9.52
C GLN A 3 -32.82 16.73 -9.46
N SER A 4 -33.25 15.48 -9.31
CA SER A 4 -32.32 14.33 -9.23
C SER A 4 -31.54 14.10 -10.53
N GLU A 5 -32.14 14.41 -11.69
CA GLU A 5 -31.44 14.36 -12.99
C GLU A 5 -30.31 15.42 -13.05
N GLU A 6 -30.58 16.63 -12.58
CA GLU A 6 -29.58 17.70 -12.47
C GLU A 6 -28.47 17.35 -11.47
N ASP A 7 -28.83 16.79 -10.32
CA ASP A 7 -27.87 16.44 -9.27
C ASP A 7 -26.96 15.27 -9.69
N PHE A 8 -27.50 14.29 -10.43
CA PHE A 8 -26.68 13.27 -11.08
C PHE A 8 -25.70 13.89 -12.09
N ALA A 9 -26.17 14.83 -12.93
CA ALA A 9 -25.31 15.50 -13.89
C ALA A 9 -24.18 16.30 -13.21
N LYS A 10 -24.50 17.03 -12.13
CA LYS A 10 -23.51 17.73 -11.30
C LYS A 10 -22.48 16.76 -10.70
N ALA A 11 -22.94 15.66 -10.10
CA ALA A 11 -22.06 14.65 -9.50
C ALA A 11 -21.12 14.03 -10.54
N ARG A 12 -21.64 13.65 -11.72
CA ARG A 12 -20.83 13.11 -12.81
C ARG A 12 -19.82 14.13 -13.36
N ASN A 13 -20.21 15.40 -13.48
CA ASN A 13 -19.30 16.46 -13.92
C ASN A 13 -18.15 16.67 -12.93
N LYS A 14 -18.40 16.55 -11.62
CA LYS A 14 -17.33 16.56 -10.60
C LYS A 14 -16.35 15.40 -10.81
N ALA A 15 -16.84 14.19 -11.08
CA ALA A 15 -15.98 13.04 -11.38
C ALA A 15 -15.10 13.27 -12.61
N LEU A 16 -15.69 13.80 -13.69
CA LEU A 16 -14.97 14.10 -14.93
C LEU A 16 -13.89 15.17 -14.72
N PHE A 17 -14.23 16.24 -13.99
CA PHE A 17 -13.25 17.30 -13.69
C PHE A 17 -12.08 16.77 -12.86
N ASN A 18 -12.37 15.93 -11.86
CA ASN A 18 -11.36 15.25 -11.06
C ASN A 18 -10.43 14.37 -11.91
N GLU A 19 -10.97 13.61 -12.87
CA GLU A 19 -10.16 12.84 -13.84
C GLU A 19 -9.25 13.72 -14.70
N ILE A 20 -9.76 14.86 -15.17
CA ILE A 20 -8.98 15.80 -15.98
C ILE A 20 -7.85 16.43 -15.16
N GLN A 21 -8.14 16.87 -13.94
CA GLN A 21 -7.14 17.47 -13.04
C GLN A 21 -5.98 16.51 -12.74
N HIS A 22 -6.27 15.22 -12.65
CA HIS A 22 -5.30 14.16 -12.31
C HIS A 22 -4.88 13.32 -13.53
N PHE A 23 -4.88 13.90 -14.73
CA PHE A 23 -4.50 13.18 -15.95
C PHE A 23 -3.09 12.54 -15.87
N LEU A 24 -2.16 13.17 -15.14
CA LEU A 24 -0.80 12.66 -14.93
C LEU A 24 -0.67 11.66 -13.77
N THR A 25 -1.67 11.61 -12.87
CA THR A 25 -1.73 10.69 -11.72
C THR A 25 -3.10 9.99 -11.62
N PRO A 26 -3.54 9.22 -12.65
CA PRO A 26 -4.89 8.65 -12.69
C PRO A 26 -5.20 7.74 -11.49
N GLU A 27 -4.20 7.10 -10.91
CA GLU A 27 -4.30 6.27 -9.71
C GLU A 27 -4.84 7.03 -8.49
N GLU A 28 -4.62 8.35 -8.41
CA GLU A 28 -5.10 9.18 -7.30
C GLU A 28 -6.61 9.44 -7.37
N THR A 29 -7.20 9.34 -8.56
CA THR A 29 -8.66 9.51 -8.77
C THR A 29 -9.46 8.25 -8.50
N ARG A 30 -8.79 7.12 -8.29
CA ARG A 30 -9.46 5.83 -8.16
C ARG A 30 -9.97 5.65 -6.74
N LEU A 31 -11.21 5.17 -6.63
CA LEU A 31 -11.72 4.72 -5.34
C LEU A 31 -10.86 3.56 -4.81
N LEU A 32 -10.62 3.54 -3.50
CA LEU A 32 -9.78 2.50 -2.89
C LEU A 32 -10.49 1.14 -2.94
N SER A 33 -9.73 0.09 -3.26
CA SER A 33 -10.22 -1.29 -3.15
C SER A 33 -9.96 -1.82 -1.74
N LEU A 34 -10.98 -2.43 -1.12
CA LEU A 34 -10.80 -3.12 0.15
C LEU A 34 -9.73 -4.21 0.06
N SER A 35 -9.68 -4.96 -1.04
CA SER A 35 -8.72 -6.06 -1.19
C SER A 35 -7.27 -5.59 -1.24
N GLU A 36 -7.00 -4.43 -1.84
CA GLU A 36 -5.68 -3.82 -1.84
C GLU A 36 -5.29 -3.36 -0.44
N MET A 37 -6.23 -2.74 0.28
CA MET A 37 -6.00 -2.29 1.65
C MET A 37 -5.83 -3.45 2.64
N LYS A 38 -6.54 -4.58 2.46
CA LYS A 38 -6.30 -5.80 3.25
C LYS A 38 -4.88 -6.33 3.06
N LYS A 39 -4.32 -6.28 1.84
CA LYS A 39 -2.92 -6.67 1.59
C LYS A 39 -1.93 -5.75 2.30
N LEU A 40 -2.21 -4.44 2.33
CA LEU A 40 -1.34 -3.45 2.96
C LEU A 40 -1.40 -3.50 4.50
N LEU A 41 -2.59 -3.68 5.08
CA LEU A 41 -2.80 -3.57 6.53
C LEU A 41 -2.87 -4.91 7.26
N LYS A 42 -2.83 -6.03 6.51
CA LYS A 42 -2.75 -7.41 7.00
C LYS A 42 -3.66 -7.68 8.21
N PRO A 43 -5.00 -7.51 8.10
CA PRO A 43 -5.87 -7.67 9.25
C PRO A 43 -5.90 -9.12 9.77
N THR A 44 -6.01 -9.29 11.08
CA THR A 44 -5.88 -10.57 11.78
C THR A 44 -7.22 -11.21 12.18
N GLY A 45 -8.32 -10.46 12.11
CA GLY A 45 -9.65 -10.95 12.45
C GLY A 45 -10.77 -9.98 12.07
N GLU A 46 -12.01 -10.40 12.28
CA GLU A 46 -13.20 -9.59 11.98
C GLU A 46 -14.11 -9.51 13.22
N VAL A 47 -14.65 -8.33 13.50
CA VAL A 47 -15.54 -8.08 14.64
C VAL A 47 -16.76 -7.28 14.18
N TYR A 48 -17.95 -7.80 14.43
CA TYR A 48 -19.19 -7.07 14.17
C TYR A 48 -19.36 -5.94 15.18
N GLN A 49 -19.57 -4.71 14.69
CA GLN A 49 -19.72 -3.50 15.51
C GLN A 49 -21.16 -3.00 15.61
N GLY A 50 -22.13 -3.68 14.98
CA GLY A 50 -23.52 -3.23 14.97
C GLY A 50 -23.77 -2.07 14.02
N VAL A 51 -24.94 -1.45 14.19
CA VAL A 51 -25.36 -0.25 13.46
C VAL A 51 -24.84 0.99 14.16
N LYS A 52 -24.20 1.89 13.42
CA LYS A 52 -23.71 3.18 13.92
C LYS A 52 -23.73 4.25 12.84
N ALA A 53 -23.80 5.51 13.26
CA ALA A 53 -23.59 6.65 12.38
C ALA A 53 -22.10 6.77 12.04
N VAL A 54 -21.76 6.74 10.75
CA VAL A 54 -20.38 6.80 10.26
C VAL A 54 -20.17 8.11 9.49
N PRO A 55 -19.16 8.92 9.82
CA PRO A 55 -18.82 10.11 9.05
C PRO A 55 -18.51 9.75 7.60
N VAL A 56 -19.21 10.36 6.63
CA VAL A 56 -19.08 10.01 5.21
C VAL A 56 -17.66 10.28 4.70
N GLU A 57 -16.95 11.20 5.34
CA GLU A 57 -15.57 11.54 5.00
C GLU A 57 -14.55 10.43 5.32
N LEU A 58 -14.90 9.50 6.23
CA LEU A 58 -14.07 8.33 6.55
C LEU A 58 -14.38 7.15 5.63
N ILE A 59 -15.42 7.25 4.78
CA ILE A 59 -15.73 6.27 3.76
C ILE A 59 -14.90 6.60 2.51
N VAL A 60 -13.89 5.77 2.25
CA VAL A 60 -12.79 6.03 1.29
C VAL A 60 -12.70 4.99 0.18
N GLY A 61 -13.45 3.89 0.27
CA GLY A 61 -13.26 2.76 -0.63
C GLY A 61 -14.48 1.86 -0.77
N SER A 62 -14.37 0.88 -1.64
CA SER A 62 -15.42 -0.12 -1.91
C SER A 62 -14.81 -1.51 -1.99
N GLU A 63 -15.56 -2.51 -1.55
CA GLU A 63 -15.18 -3.92 -1.73
C GLU A 63 -15.23 -4.33 -3.21
N GLY A 64 -16.27 -3.90 -3.93
CA GLY A 64 -16.53 -4.37 -5.30
C GLY A 64 -16.70 -3.30 -6.37
N ARG A 65 -17.12 -2.08 -6.01
CA ARG A 65 -17.55 -1.05 -6.97
C ARG A 65 -16.57 0.11 -7.11
N TYR A 66 -15.30 -0.13 -6.77
CA TYR A 66 -14.24 0.89 -6.83
C TYR A 66 -13.89 1.39 -8.25
N LYS A 67 -14.43 0.76 -9.30
CA LYS A 67 -14.29 1.22 -10.70
C LYS A 67 -15.45 2.09 -11.17
N ASP A 68 -16.60 2.01 -10.50
CA ASP A 68 -17.82 2.71 -10.89
C ASP A 68 -17.81 4.18 -10.45
N PHE A 69 -16.99 4.49 -9.45
CA PHE A 69 -16.91 5.78 -8.79
C PHE A 69 -15.46 6.27 -8.74
N ASP A 70 -15.28 7.59 -8.62
CA ASP A 70 -13.98 8.19 -8.31
C ASP A 70 -13.66 8.11 -6.80
N ASN A 71 -12.50 8.61 -6.41
CA ASN A 71 -12.03 8.70 -5.02
C ASN A 71 -12.92 9.56 -4.09
N HIS A 72 -13.85 10.34 -4.65
CA HIS A 72 -14.86 11.10 -3.92
C HIS A 72 -16.25 10.44 -3.95
N PHE A 73 -16.35 9.20 -4.45
CA PHE A 73 -17.61 8.47 -4.69
C PHE A 73 -18.53 9.11 -5.74
N PHE A 74 -18.05 9.99 -6.61
CA PHE A 74 -18.87 10.51 -7.70
C PHE A 74 -18.96 9.49 -8.85
N PRO A 75 -20.14 9.33 -9.48
CA PRO A 75 -20.37 8.30 -10.49
C PRO A 75 -19.60 8.63 -11.78
N LYS A 76 -18.82 7.65 -12.28
CA LYS A 76 -18.06 7.80 -13.52
C LYS A 76 -18.89 7.54 -14.79
N SER A 77 -19.91 6.68 -14.67
CA SER A 77 -20.65 6.18 -15.83
C SER A 77 -22.14 6.52 -15.82
N ILE A 78 -22.69 6.72 -17.01
CA ILE A 78 -24.10 7.05 -17.23
C ILE A 78 -25.05 5.92 -16.82
N HIS A 79 -24.61 4.66 -16.88
CA HIS A 79 -25.45 3.51 -16.50
C HIS A 79 -25.81 3.51 -15.01
N LEU A 80 -25.11 4.29 -14.19
CA LEU A 80 -25.40 4.44 -12.75
C LEU A 80 -26.60 5.35 -12.48
N ARG A 81 -27.00 6.15 -13.49
CA ARG A 81 -27.98 7.23 -13.38
C ARG A 81 -29.26 6.79 -12.71
N GLN A 82 -29.98 5.83 -13.30
CA GLN A 82 -31.32 5.48 -12.86
C GLN A 82 -31.35 5.07 -11.38
N ARG A 83 -30.39 4.24 -10.95
CA ARG A 83 -30.32 3.80 -9.55
C ARG A 83 -29.87 4.93 -8.61
N TRP A 84 -28.96 5.79 -9.07
CA TRP A 84 -28.50 6.95 -8.31
C TRP A 84 -29.64 7.96 -8.09
N GLU A 85 -30.36 8.33 -9.14
CA GLU A 85 -31.52 9.24 -9.09
C GLU A 85 -32.66 8.71 -8.22
N ASN A 86 -32.86 7.39 -8.20
CA ASN A 86 -33.85 6.78 -7.31
C ASN A 86 -33.48 6.93 -5.84
N VAL A 87 -32.20 6.80 -5.51
CA VAL A 87 -31.69 6.96 -4.14
C VAL A 87 -31.73 8.43 -3.73
N ASP A 88 -31.29 9.32 -4.63
CA ASP A 88 -31.33 10.77 -4.42
C ASP A 88 -32.76 11.27 -4.20
N ARG A 89 -33.71 10.82 -5.03
CA ARG A 89 -35.13 11.15 -4.83
C ARG A 89 -35.66 10.66 -3.48
N ALA A 90 -35.34 9.42 -3.08
CA ALA A 90 -35.76 8.92 -1.78
C ALA A 90 -35.20 9.78 -0.63
N HIS A 91 -33.98 10.31 -0.77
CA HIS A 91 -33.40 11.24 0.18
C HIS A 91 -34.14 12.59 0.19
N LEU A 92 -34.45 13.17 -0.98
CA LEU A 92 -35.21 14.42 -1.10
C LEU A 92 -36.66 14.31 -0.57
N GLU A 93 -37.21 13.09 -0.56
CA GLU A 93 -38.55 12.78 -0.05
C GLU A 93 -38.53 12.35 1.44
N ASP A 94 -37.40 12.51 2.13
CA ASP A 94 -37.18 12.10 3.53
C ASP A 94 -37.55 10.63 3.81
N VAL A 95 -37.42 9.77 2.80
CA VAL A 95 -37.66 8.33 2.92
C VAL A 95 -36.50 7.70 3.67
N ILE A 96 -36.82 7.04 4.78
CA ILE A 96 -35.83 6.28 5.57
C ILE A 96 -35.34 5.10 4.72
N LEU A 97 -34.07 5.16 4.33
CA LEU A 97 -33.39 4.08 3.62
C LEU A 97 -32.72 3.12 4.61
N PRO A 98 -32.59 1.83 4.28
CA PRO A 98 -31.84 0.90 5.11
C PRO A 98 -30.37 1.32 5.22
N PRO A 99 -29.70 0.98 6.34
CA PRO A 99 -28.29 1.31 6.54
C PRO A 99 -27.40 0.77 5.42
N VAL A 100 -26.24 1.39 5.23
CA VAL A 100 -25.21 0.86 4.34
C VAL A 100 -24.40 -0.23 5.05
N ASN A 101 -23.78 -1.15 4.31
CA ASN A 101 -22.92 -2.16 4.92
C ASN A 101 -21.48 -1.76 4.68
N LEU A 102 -20.70 -1.59 5.76
CA LEU A 102 -19.32 -1.14 5.68
C LEU A 102 -18.37 -2.13 6.36
N TYR A 103 -17.18 -2.27 5.78
CA TYR A 103 -16.01 -2.77 6.49
C TYR A 103 -15.23 -1.58 7.05
N GLU A 104 -14.85 -1.64 8.33
CA GLU A 104 -13.86 -0.73 8.91
C GLU A 104 -12.48 -1.41 8.87
N LEU A 105 -11.45 -0.70 8.42
CA LEU A 105 -10.09 -1.20 8.38
C LEU A 105 -9.12 -0.03 8.61
N GLY A 106 -8.36 -0.12 9.71
CA GLY A 106 -7.32 0.87 10.03
C GLY A 106 -7.86 2.28 10.29
N GLY A 107 -9.11 2.43 10.73
CA GLY A 107 -9.78 3.71 10.97
C GLY A 107 -10.55 4.26 9.75
N LEU A 108 -10.53 3.57 8.63
CA LEU A 108 -11.20 3.96 7.39
C LEU A 108 -12.29 2.96 7.01
N TYR A 109 -13.29 3.41 6.23
CA TYR A 109 -14.45 2.61 5.89
C TYR A 109 -14.54 2.29 4.39
N PHE A 110 -14.97 1.06 4.11
CA PHE A 110 -15.09 0.49 2.77
C PHE A 110 -16.49 -0.05 2.56
N VAL A 111 -17.14 0.36 1.48
CA VAL A 111 -18.52 -0.01 1.21
C VAL A 111 -18.61 -1.45 0.70
N ARG A 112 -19.31 -2.29 1.45
CA ARG A 112 -19.75 -3.63 1.03
C ARG A 112 -21.06 -3.55 0.25
N ASP A 113 -22.06 -2.88 0.82
CA ASP A 113 -23.34 -2.57 0.14
C ASP A 113 -23.74 -1.11 0.36
N GLY A 114 -24.44 -0.54 -0.63
CA GLY A 114 -24.96 0.83 -0.53
C GLY A 114 -24.09 1.92 -1.19
N ASN A 115 -23.25 1.55 -2.17
CA ASN A 115 -22.36 2.50 -2.86
C ASN A 115 -23.10 3.74 -3.43
N HIS A 116 -24.30 3.58 -3.97
CA HIS A 116 -25.12 4.72 -4.44
C HIS A 116 -25.60 5.60 -3.29
N ARG A 117 -25.97 5.03 -2.13
CA ARG A 117 -26.37 5.79 -0.93
C ARG A 117 -25.21 6.63 -0.42
N VAL A 118 -24.00 6.06 -0.36
CA VAL A 118 -22.78 6.81 0.00
C VAL A 118 -22.47 7.91 -1.01
N SER A 119 -22.59 7.61 -2.30
CA SER A 119 -22.38 8.60 -3.39
C SER A 119 -23.34 9.79 -3.28
N VAL A 120 -24.63 9.53 -3.07
CA VAL A 120 -25.65 10.57 -2.86
C VAL A 120 -25.36 11.36 -1.59
N ALA A 121 -25.08 10.68 -0.46
CA ALA A 121 -24.77 11.34 0.81
C ALA A 121 -23.58 12.30 0.69
N LYS A 122 -22.50 11.90 0.00
CA LYS A 122 -21.35 12.77 -0.29
C LYS A 122 -21.69 13.90 -1.27
N ALA A 123 -22.53 13.65 -2.26
CA ALA A 123 -22.96 14.68 -3.22
C ALA A 123 -23.81 15.77 -2.57
N GLN A 124 -24.67 15.38 -1.62
CA GLN A 124 -25.55 16.26 -0.85
C GLN A 124 -24.85 16.89 0.37
N GLY A 125 -23.60 16.48 0.66
CA GLY A 125 -22.82 17.07 1.76
C GLY A 125 -23.27 16.62 3.16
N VAL A 126 -23.93 15.47 3.27
CA VAL A 126 -24.34 14.89 4.55
C VAL A 126 -23.11 14.56 5.40
N GLU A 127 -23.14 14.85 6.70
CA GLU A 127 -21.99 14.61 7.59
C GLU A 127 -21.77 13.12 7.89
N SER A 128 -22.84 12.39 8.20
CA SER A 128 -22.80 10.97 8.59
C SER A 128 -23.93 10.15 7.97
N ILE A 129 -23.68 8.86 7.79
CA ILE A 129 -24.65 7.89 7.28
C ILE A 129 -24.78 6.70 8.23
N ASP A 130 -26.00 6.19 8.41
CA ASP A 130 -26.23 4.98 9.19
C ASP A 130 -25.66 3.76 8.47
N ALA A 131 -24.85 3.00 9.19
CA ALA A 131 -24.13 1.86 8.64
C ALA A 131 -24.09 0.67 9.61
N GLU A 132 -24.29 -0.52 9.06
CA GLU A 132 -23.92 -1.78 9.71
C GLU A 132 -22.44 -2.05 9.44
N VAL A 133 -21.65 -2.20 10.51
CA VAL A 133 -20.18 -2.19 10.41
C VAL A 133 -19.55 -3.50 10.88
N VAL A 134 -18.63 -4.03 10.07
CA VAL A 134 -17.70 -5.11 10.43
C VAL A 134 -16.29 -4.55 10.46
N SER A 135 -15.62 -4.59 11.61
CA SER A 135 -14.24 -4.11 11.78
C SER A 135 -13.24 -5.22 11.52
N LEU A 136 -12.40 -5.01 10.51
CA LEU A 136 -11.23 -5.82 10.20
C LEU A 136 -10.07 -5.36 11.10
N GLN A 137 -9.73 -6.19 12.09
CA GLN A 137 -8.75 -5.86 13.11
C GLN A 137 -7.35 -5.75 12.49
N SER A 138 -6.74 -4.57 12.57
CA SER A 138 -5.36 -4.30 12.16
C SER A 138 -4.68 -3.44 13.22
N GLU A 139 -3.41 -3.75 13.48
CA GLU A 139 -2.53 -2.98 14.36
C GLU A 139 -2.20 -1.60 13.77
N ILE A 140 -2.24 -1.49 12.43
CA ILE A 140 -1.96 -0.26 11.73
C ILE A 140 -3.22 0.61 11.73
N LYS A 141 -3.12 1.77 12.37
CA LYS A 141 -4.13 2.84 12.29
C LYS A 141 -3.67 3.90 11.31
N LEU A 142 -4.47 4.12 10.27
CA LEU A 142 -4.22 5.13 9.26
C LEU A 142 -4.90 6.44 9.64
N LYS A 143 -4.18 7.53 9.46
CA LYS A 143 -4.78 8.86 9.40
C LYS A 143 -5.39 9.06 8.02
N LYS A 144 -6.54 9.75 7.96
CA LYS A 144 -7.16 10.20 6.70
C LYS A 144 -6.09 10.86 5.82
N SER A 145 -6.04 10.42 4.57
CA SER A 145 -5.07 10.90 3.57
C SER A 145 -5.78 11.13 2.26
N THR A 146 -5.30 12.08 1.48
CA THR A 146 -5.89 12.44 0.19
C THR A 146 -5.48 11.45 -0.90
N THR A 147 -4.34 10.78 -0.74
CA THR A 147 -3.81 9.86 -1.76
C THR A 147 -3.38 8.52 -1.16
N ILE A 148 -3.46 7.46 -1.97
CA ILE A 148 -2.97 6.12 -1.59
C ILE A 148 -1.46 6.15 -1.29
N GLY A 149 -0.69 6.99 -1.99
CA GLY A 149 0.74 7.15 -1.76
C GLY A 149 1.07 7.67 -0.35
N GLN A 150 0.23 8.57 0.20
CA GLN A 150 0.36 9.01 1.58
C GLN A 150 0.03 7.89 2.58
N MET A 151 -0.98 7.06 2.29
CA MET A 151 -1.30 5.88 3.12
C MET A 151 -0.17 4.86 3.12
N ILE A 152 0.41 4.56 1.95
CA ILE A 152 1.59 3.70 1.80
C ILE A 152 2.75 4.22 2.65
N LYS A 153 3.02 5.53 2.61
CA LYS A 153 4.06 6.13 3.47
C LYS A 153 3.77 5.92 4.95
N GLN A 154 2.51 6.05 5.40
CA GLN A 154 2.16 5.79 6.80
C GLN A 154 2.41 4.32 7.19
N VAL A 155 2.10 3.36 6.31
CA VAL A 155 2.41 1.94 6.53
C VAL A 155 3.92 1.73 6.64
N ILE A 156 4.71 2.25 5.70
CA ILE A 156 6.18 2.15 5.74
C ILE A 156 6.76 2.74 7.03
N GLN A 157 6.21 3.86 7.51
CA GLN A 157 6.66 4.47 8.77
C GLN A 157 6.29 3.63 10.00
N TYR A 158 5.14 2.95 9.98
CA TYR A 158 4.78 1.99 11.02
C TYR A 158 5.76 0.81 11.01
N GLU A 159 5.98 0.18 9.84
CA GLU A 159 6.91 -0.95 9.68
C GLU A 159 8.31 -0.57 10.16
N LYS A 160 8.81 0.64 9.80
CA LYS A 160 10.09 1.15 10.28
C LYS A 160 10.15 1.19 11.80
N ARG A 161 9.12 1.77 12.44
CA ARG A 161 9.09 1.91 13.90
C ARG A 161 9.10 0.55 14.59
N VAL A 162 8.28 -0.39 14.11
CA VAL A 162 8.22 -1.75 14.65
C VAL A 162 9.58 -2.42 14.50
N PHE A 163 10.14 -2.41 13.30
CA PHE A 163 11.45 -3.01 13.03
C PHE A 163 12.54 -2.45 13.94
N TYR A 164 12.68 -1.12 14.04
CA TYR A 164 13.69 -0.50 14.90
C TYR A 164 13.47 -0.83 16.38
N GLY A 165 12.21 -0.88 16.83
CA GLY A 165 11.87 -1.23 18.22
C GLY A 165 12.10 -2.69 18.56
N GLU A 166 11.87 -3.61 17.63
CA GLU A 166 12.06 -5.06 17.85
C GLU A 166 13.51 -5.49 17.73
N THR A 167 14.29 -4.83 16.86
CA THR A 167 15.66 -5.25 16.53
C THR A 167 16.74 -4.43 17.20
N ASN A 168 16.41 -3.27 17.79
CA ASN A 168 17.36 -2.26 18.23
C ASN A 168 18.37 -1.85 17.13
N PHE A 169 17.98 -1.98 15.85
CA PHE A 169 18.88 -1.79 14.71
C PHE A 169 19.61 -0.45 14.74
N GLY A 170 18.89 0.65 15.02
CA GLY A 170 19.45 1.99 15.08
C GLY A 170 20.53 2.12 16.16
N ASP A 171 20.28 1.61 17.36
CA ASP A 171 21.22 1.70 18.49
C ASP A 171 22.46 0.82 18.28
N ILE A 172 22.29 -0.37 17.69
CA ILE A 172 23.39 -1.31 17.44
C ILE A 172 24.31 -0.82 16.31
N THR A 173 23.74 -0.20 15.27
CA THR A 173 24.46 0.08 14.01
C THR A 173 24.78 1.57 13.81
N ASP A 174 24.22 2.46 14.63
CA ASP A 174 24.19 3.91 14.43
C ASP A 174 23.58 4.33 13.07
N CYS A 175 22.72 3.48 12.50
CA CYS A 175 22.07 3.70 11.20
C CYS A 175 20.56 3.91 11.37
N TRP A 176 20.13 5.17 11.37
CA TRP A 176 18.71 5.57 11.48
C TRP A 176 18.03 5.81 10.12
N ASN A 177 18.75 5.66 9.02
CA ASN A 177 18.32 5.94 7.65
C ASN A 177 18.17 4.67 6.78
N LEU A 178 17.85 3.53 7.40
CA LEU A 178 17.42 2.34 6.66
C LEU A 178 16.01 2.59 6.09
N ASP A 179 15.95 3.34 4.99
CA ASP A 179 14.68 3.81 4.41
C ASP A 179 14.27 2.99 3.18
N PHE A 180 12.97 2.78 3.02
CA PHE A 180 12.37 2.07 1.88
C PHE A 180 11.26 2.88 1.23
N THR A 181 10.98 2.58 -0.04
CA THR A 181 9.91 3.22 -0.81
C THR A 181 8.74 2.30 -1.10
N ALA A 182 8.76 1.07 -0.57
CA ALA A 182 7.71 0.07 -0.65
C ALA A 182 7.45 -0.56 0.72
N THR A 183 6.23 -1.04 0.94
CA THR A 183 5.82 -1.77 2.15
C THR A 183 6.42 -3.17 2.20
N GLY A 184 6.45 -3.77 3.38
CA GLY A 184 6.93 -5.13 3.66
C GLY A 184 8.44 -5.30 3.57
N GLN A 185 9.21 -4.24 3.26
CA GLN A 185 10.67 -4.35 3.10
C GLN A 185 11.37 -4.58 4.44
N TYR A 186 10.83 -4.06 5.54
CA TYR A 186 11.39 -4.32 6.86
C TYR A 186 11.24 -5.79 7.29
N ASP A 187 10.13 -6.45 6.95
CA ASP A 187 9.96 -7.89 7.16
C ASP A 187 11.04 -8.69 6.40
N VAL A 188 11.37 -8.27 5.17
CA VAL A 188 12.43 -8.88 4.37
C VAL A 188 13.79 -8.72 5.04
N ILE A 189 14.11 -7.52 5.55
CA ILE A 189 15.36 -7.29 6.29
C ILE A 189 15.39 -8.13 7.56
N TYR A 190 14.30 -8.16 8.34
CA TYR A 190 14.21 -8.99 9.53
C TYR A 190 14.50 -10.46 9.22
N ASN A 191 13.94 -10.99 8.14
CA ASN A 191 14.23 -12.34 7.69
C ASN A 191 15.71 -12.51 7.26
N HIS A 192 16.31 -11.53 6.58
CA HIS A 192 17.74 -11.58 6.26
C HIS A 192 18.62 -11.62 7.51
N LEU A 193 18.25 -10.90 8.58
CA LEU A 193 18.95 -10.94 9.86
C LEU A 193 18.88 -12.35 10.49
N LEU A 194 17.69 -12.97 10.48
CA LEU A 194 17.51 -14.34 10.98
C LEU A 194 18.31 -15.36 10.17
N ILE A 195 18.27 -15.28 8.84
CA ILE A 195 19.03 -16.17 7.96
C ILE A 195 20.54 -16.00 8.16
N HIS A 196 21.02 -14.75 8.31
CA HIS A 196 22.42 -14.46 8.57
C HIS A 196 22.88 -15.04 9.92
N LYS A 197 22.07 -14.84 10.97
CA LYS A 197 22.29 -15.45 12.29
C LYS A 197 22.40 -16.98 12.19
N TYR A 198 21.47 -17.61 11.47
CA TYR A 198 21.46 -19.05 11.26
C TYR A 198 22.77 -19.54 10.62
N TYR A 199 23.23 -18.90 9.54
CA TYR A 199 24.47 -19.31 8.86
C TYR A 199 25.73 -19.08 9.70
N ILE A 200 25.80 -18.02 10.51
CA ILE A 200 26.94 -17.83 11.44
C ILE A 200 27.00 -18.99 12.45
N ASN A 201 25.86 -19.35 13.02
CA ASN A 201 25.79 -20.39 14.05
C ASN A 201 26.16 -21.79 13.53
N GLN A 202 26.07 -22.06 12.22
CA GLN A 202 26.49 -23.36 11.67
C GLN A 202 27.97 -23.69 11.93
N ASN A 203 28.80 -22.66 12.13
CA ASN A 203 30.24 -22.80 12.35
C ASN A 203 30.66 -22.45 13.79
N GLN A 204 29.73 -22.51 14.75
CA GLN A 204 29.95 -22.14 16.15
C GLN A 204 29.40 -23.22 17.08
N GLU A 205 30.08 -23.44 18.21
CA GLU A 205 29.60 -24.37 19.26
C GLU A 205 28.47 -23.75 20.10
N THR A 206 28.47 -22.43 20.25
CA THR A 206 27.47 -21.67 21.01
C THR A 206 26.72 -20.70 20.12
N GLU A 207 25.40 -20.64 20.31
CA GLU A 207 24.54 -19.72 19.56
C GLU A 207 24.84 -18.26 19.91
N ILE A 208 25.13 -17.44 18.88
CA ILE A 208 25.28 -16.00 19.04
C ILE A 208 23.94 -15.35 19.40
N ASP A 209 23.97 -14.25 20.15
CA ASP A 209 22.75 -13.46 20.38
C ASP A 209 22.28 -12.76 19.10
N PHE A 210 21.05 -12.23 19.14
CA PHE A 210 20.48 -11.54 17.98
C PHE A 210 21.19 -10.21 17.67
N GLN A 211 21.65 -9.49 18.69
CA GLN A 211 22.30 -8.18 18.51
C GLN A 211 23.64 -8.30 17.76
N THR A 212 24.43 -9.32 18.10
CA THR A 212 25.67 -9.69 17.41
C THR A 212 25.39 -10.04 15.94
N ALA A 213 24.29 -10.75 15.67
CA ALA A 213 23.88 -11.05 14.30
C ALA A 213 23.50 -9.79 13.52
N VAL A 214 22.80 -8.84 14.14
CA VAL A 214 22.45 -7.54 13.54
C VAL A 214 23.69 -6.75 13.16
N GLU A 215 24.62 -6.58 14.10
CA GLU A 215 25.86 -5.86 13.87
C GLU A 215 26.70 -6.52 12.76
N SER A 216 26.82 -7.85 12.80
CA SER A 216 27.55 -8.62 11.78
C SER A 216 26.90 -8.51 10.41
N TRP A 217 25.57 -8.65 10.31
CA TRP A 217 24.86 -8.49 9.03
C TRP A 217 25.08 -7.11 8.45
N TYR A 218 24.96 -6.08 9.29
CA TYR A 218 25.14 -4.70 8.86
C TYR A 218 26.53 -4.46 8.27
N LYS A 219 27.58 -4.89 8.99
CA LYS A 219 28.99 -4.70 8.60
C LYS A 219 29.42 -5.57 7.43
N ASN A 220 28.97 -6.82 7.38
CA ASN A 220 29.52 -7.84 6.48
C ASN A 220 28.61 -8.14 5.28
N VAL A 221 27.35 -7.71 5.29
CA VAL A 221 26.41 -7.96 4.19
C VAL A 221 25.84 -6.65 3.64
N TYR A 222 25.25 -5.82 4.49
CA TYR A 222 24.58 -4.59 4.06
C TYR A 222 25.56 -3.55 3.52
N LEU A 223 26.55 -3.10 4.33
CA LEU A 223 27.52 -2.09 3.92
C LEU A 223 28.36 -2.47 2.69
N PRO A 224 28.85 -3.72 2.53
CA PRO A 224 29.55 -4.13 1.33
C PRO A 224 28.68 -4.02 0.07
N LEU A 225 27.42 -4.43 0.13
CA LEU A 225 26.51 -4.30 -1.00
C LEU A 225 26.20 -2.83 -1.31
N LEU A 226 26.03 -1.97 -0.30
CA LEU A 226 25.88 -0.53 -0.50
C LEU A 226 27.11 0.07 -1.22
N SER A 227 28.30 -0.43 -0.91
CA SER A 227 29.55 -0.02 -1.58
C SER A 227 29.56 -0.44 -3.06
N VAL A 228 29.07 -1.64 -3.39
CA VAL A 228 28.88 -2.10 -4.77
C VAL A 228 27.84 -1.24 -5.52
N ILE A 229 26.70 -0.94 -4.88
CA ILE A 229 25.64 -0.07 -5.42
C ILE A 229 26.21 1.32 -5.76
N LYS A 230 27.04 1.88 -4.86
CA LYS A 230 27.70 3.17 -5.04
C LYS A 230 28.74 3.13 -6.15
N LYS A 231 29.64 2.14 -6.15
CA LYS A 231 30.68 1.89 -7.16
C LYS A 231 30.08 1.84 -8.57
N HIS A 232 28.97 1.14 -8.74
CA HIS A 232 28.30 0.99 -10.02
C HIS A 232 27.33 2.14 -10.36
N HIS A 233 27.21 3.17 -9.51
CA HIS A 233 26.27 4.29 -9.70
C HIS A 233 24.83 3.83 -10.03
N ILE A 234 24.36 2.77 -9.36
CA ILE A 234 23.09 2.12 -9.70
C ILE A 234 21.93 3.12 -9.58
N LEU A 235 21.89 3.90 -8.49
CA LEU A 235 20.83 4.87 -8.22
C LEU A 235 20.61 5.92 -9.32
N ARG A 236 21.61 6.20 -10.18
CA ARG A 236 21.44 7.13 -11.31
C ARG A 236 20.34 6.67 -12.29
N LYS A 237 20.14 5.36 -12.38
CA LYS A 237 19.13 4.74 -13.25
C LYS A 237 17.78 4.47 -12.55
N PHE A 238 17.72 4.58 -11.22
CA PHE A 238 16.53 4.28 -10.41
C PHE A 238 16.12 5.50 -9.56
N ARG A 239 15.63 6.55 -10.23
CA ARG A 239 15.21 7.79 -9.57
C ARG A 239 14.07 7.53 -8.58
N GLY A 240 14.14 8.16 -7.41
CA GLY A 240 13.12 8.04 -6.36
C GLY A 240 13.20 6.76 -5.54
N ARG A 241 14.29 5.99 -5.64
CA ARG A 241 14.57 4.79 -4.82
C ARG A 241 15.75 5.01 -3.88
N THR A 242 15.77 4.26 -2.78
CA THR A 242 16.82 4.34 -1.76
C THR A 242 17.93 3.30 -2.02
N PRO A 243 19.12 3.45 -1.40
CA PRO A 243 20.12 2.38 -1.37
C PRO A 243 19.56 1.07 -0.82
N SER A 244 18.70 1.12 0.20
CA SER A 244 18.09 -0.06 0.81
C SER A 244 17.09 -0.77 -0.12
N ASP A 245 16.32 -0.02 -0.91
CA ASP A 245 15.47 -0.62 -1.96
C ASP A 245 16.34 -1.44 -2.92
N MET A 246 17.47 -0.87 -3.37
CA MET A 246 18.40 -1.57 -4.27
C MET A 246 19.02 -2.79 -3.60
N TYR A 247 19.34 -2.71 -2.32
CA TYR A 247 19.85 -3.84 -1.55
C TYR A 247 18.89 -5.04 -1.66
N VAL A 248 17.61 -4.85 -1.33
CA VAL A 248 16.63 -5.97 -1.36
C VAL A 248 16.46 -6.51 -2.77
N TRP A 249 16.36 -5.64 -3.78
CA TRP A 249 16.14 -6.07 -5.16
C TRP A 249 17.34 -6.83 -5.72
N ILE A 250 18.56 -6.37 -5.46
CA ILE A 250 19.78 -7.04 -5.93
C ILE A 250 19.96 -8.37 -5.21
N ILE A 251 19.69 -8.47 -3.91
CA ILE A 251 19.77 -9.76 -3.19
C ILE A 251 18.79 -10.78 -3.76
N LYS A 252 17.54 -10.37 -4.02
CA LYS A 252 16.55 -11.26 -4.62
C LYS A 252 16.92 -11.69 -6.04
N TYR A 253 17.37 -10.74 -6.87
CA TYR A 253 17.87 -11.06 -8.22
C TYR A 253 19.08 -11.98 -8.19
N TRP A 254 19.99 -11.78 -7.23
CA TRP A 254 21.16 -12.63 -7.05
C TRP A 254 20.78 -14.07 -6.67
N ASP A 255 19.78 -14.26 -5.81
CA ASP A 255 19.24 -15.58 -5.49
C ASP A 255 18.66 -16.28 -6.74
N GLU A 256 17.89 -15.57 -7.57
CA GLU A 256 17.38 -16.10 -8.84
C GLU A 256 18.52 -16.51 -9.80
N LEU A 257 19.58 -15.70 -9.87
CA LEU A 257 20.74 -16.01 -10.70
C LEU A 257 21.51 -17.22 -10.19
N LYS A 258 21.65 -17.39 -8.86
CA LYS A 258 22.27 -18.58 -8.28
C LYS A 258 21.50 -19.85 -8.59
N GLN A 259 20.17 -19.80 -8.51
CA GLN A 259 19.31 -20.94 -8.89
C GLN A 259 19.48 -21.32 -10.37
N LYS A 260 19.72 -20.34 -11.24
CA LYS A 260 19.84 -20.55 -12.69
C LYS A 260 21.25 -20.94 -13.16
N PHE A 261 22.28 -20.35 -12.56
CA PHE A 261 23.67 -20.42 -13.05
C PHE A 261 24.65 -21.03 -12.04
N GLY A 262 24.19 -21.43 -10.86
CA GLY A 262 25.01 -22.00 -9.79
C GLY A 262 25.51 -20.97 -8.75
N ASN A 263 26.02 -21.48 -7.63
CA ASN A 263 26.37 -20.67 -6.43
C ASN A 263 27.57 -19.75 -6.61
N ASP A 264 28.40 -19.95 -7.64
CA ASP A 264 29.63 -19.17 -7.89
C ASP A 264 29.36 -17.79 -8.49
N TYR A 265 28.11 -17.49 -8.83
CA TYR A 265 27.74 -16.19 -9.36
C TYR A 265 27.93 -15.11 -8.29
N SER A 266 28.79 -14.11 -8.55
CA SER A 266 29.17 -13.11 -7.55
C SER A 266 28.16 -11.97 -7.42
N LEU A 267 28.11 -11.37 -6.23
CA LEU A 267 27.21 -10.26 -5.94
C LEU A 267 27.56 -8.97 -6.73
N ASP A 268 28.85 -8.71 -6.98
CA ASP A 268 29.29 -7.56 -7.80
C ASP A 268 28.78 -7.69 -9.24
N LYS A 269 28.88 -8.89 -9.82
CA LYS A 269 28.35 -9.19 -11.16
C LYS A 269 26.82 -9.09 -11.19
N ALA A 270 26.14 -9.54 -10.14
CA ALA A 270 24.67 -9.48 -10.05
C ALA A 270 24.18 -8.03 -10.05
N ALA A 271 24.86 -7.16 -9.29
CA ALA A 271 24.54 -5.75 -9.24
C ALA A 271 24.75 -5.04 -10.59
N GLU A 272 25.81 -5.41 -11.33
CA GLU A 272 26.08 -4.88 -12.66
C GLU A 272 25.04 -5.34 -13.69
N ASP A 273 24.73 -6.65 -13.72
CA ASP A 273 23.75 -7.24 -14.63
C ASP A 273 22.34 -6.72 -14.32
N PHE A 274 21.98 -6.57 -13.04
CA PHE A 274 20.72 -5.92 -12.62
C PHE A 274 20.59 -4.50 -13.19
N LYS A 275 21.66 -3.70 -13.10
CA LYS A 275 21.69 -2.33 -13.66
C LYS A 275 21.59 -2.31 -15.19
N LYS A 276 22.13 -3.32 -15.88
CA LYS A 276 22.04 -3.45 -17.35
C LYS A 276 20.63 -3.84 -17.76
N GLU A 277 20.05 -4.85 -17.12
CA GLU A 277 18.75 -5.43 -17.45
C GLU A 277 17.58 -4.49 -17.09
N TYR A 278 17.61 -3.91 -15.88
CA TYR A 278 16.47 -3.14 -15.34
C TYR A 278 16.67 -1.63 -15.34
N GLY A 279 17.88 -1.14 -15.63
CA GLY A 279 18.21 0.28 -15.54
C GLY A 279 17.88 1.13 -16.78
N THR A 280 17.53 0.54 -17.92
CA THR A 280 17.20 1.28 -19.15
C THR A 280 15.70 1.40 -19.35
N GLY A 281 15.13 2.57 -19.03
CA GLY A 281 14.03 3.27 -19.73
C GLY A 281 12.66 2.61 -19.92
N ILE A 282 12.54 1.29 -20.01
CA ILE A 282 11.27 0.58 -20.07
C ILE A 282 10.91 0.22 -18.62
N LEU A 283 10.47 1.25 -17.89
CA LEU A 283 9.92 1.17 -16.54
C LEU A 283 8.97 -0.03 -16.36
N LYS A 284 8.29 -0.48 -17.42
CA LYS A 284 7.41 -1.66 -17.42
C LYS A 284 8.07 -2.97 -17.01
N ASN A 285 9.31 -3.28 -17.39
CA ASN A 285 9.90 -4.60 -17.10
C ASN A 285 10.45 -4.68 -15.67
N ALA A 286 11.12 -3.62 -15.21
CA ALA A 286 11.53 -3.48 -13.82
C ALA A 286 10.32 -3.43 -12.89
N LEU A 287 9.30 -2.61 -13.19
CA LEU A 287 8.06 -2.58 -12.40
C LEU A 287 7.34 -3.93 -12.43
N LYS A 288 7.24 -4.62 -13.56
CA LYS A 288 6.62 -5.96 -13.63
C LYS A 288 7.35 -6.98 -12.76
N TRP A 289 8.68 -7.07 -12.85
CA TRP A 289 9.46 -7.98 -12.02
C TRP A 289 9.31 -7.60 -10.54
N ILE A 290 9.54 -6.33 -10.18
CA ILE A 290 9.33 -5.80 -8.82
C ILE A 290 7.92 -6.10 -8.29
N THR A 291 6.86 -5.89 -9.07
CA THR A 291 5.47 -6.22 -8.67
C THR A 291 5.22 -7.72 -8.53
N SER A 292 5.96 -8.57 -9.26
CA SER A 292 5.93 -10.01 -9.07
C SER A 292 6.63 -10.45 -7.77
N LEU A 293 7.58 -9.63 -7.28
CA LEU A 293 8.24 -9.87 -5.98
C LEU A 293 7.32 -9.64 -4.78
N PHE A 294 6.31 -8.78 -4.93
CA PHE A 294 5.34 -8.41 -3.89
C PHE A 294 4.03 -9.22 -3.93
N ASN A 295 3.82 -10.06 -4.96
CA ASN A 295 2.62 -10.88 -5.13
C ASN A 295 2.89 -12.39 -4.91
N ARG A 296 4.03 -12.75 -4.32
CA ARG A 296 4.36 -14.10 -3.89
C ARG A 296 4.46 -14.17 -2.38
#